data_AF-A0A966PI27-F1
#
_entry.id   AF-A0A966PI27-F1
#
_cell.length_a   1.000
_cell.length_b   1.000
_cell.length_c   1.000
_cell.angle_alpha   90.00
_cell.angle_beta   90.00
_cell.angle_gamma   90.00
#
_symmetry.space_group_name_H-M   'P 1'
#
loop_
_entity.id
_entity.type
_entity.pdbx_description
1 polymer ?
#
loop_
_entity_poly.entity_id
_entity_poly.type
_entity_poly.pdbx_seq_one_letter_code
_entity_poly.pdbx_strand_id
1 'polypeptide(L)' 'SQFRESLGITRKHAVPLLEALDRRAITKRSGDLRIGGARLNGEPPPT' A
#
# COMPACT_ATOMS: atom_id res chain seq x y z
N SER A 1 -7.31 11.55 3.69
CA SER A 1 -6.71 10.74 2.61
C SER A 1 -7.59 9.53 2.43
N GLN A 2 -7.91 9.21 1.18
CA GLN A 2 -8.92 8.21 0.83
C GLN A 2 -8.71 6.87 1.53
N PHE A 3 -7.46 6.40 1.63
CA PHE A 3 -7.10 5.15 2.32
C PHE A 3 -7.49 5.11 3.80
N ARG A 4 -7.31 6.22 4.51
CA ARG A 4 -7.62 6.32 5.93
C ARG A 4 -9.14 6.30 6.15
N GLU A 5 -9.86 7.00 5.29
CA GLU A 5 -11.32 7.12 5.32
C GLU A 5 -11.98 5.78 4.96
N SER A 6 -11.48 5.07 3.95
CA SER A 6 -12.02 3.76 3.54
C SER A 6 -11.89 2.68 4.62
N LEU A 7 -10.87 2.79 5.47
CA LEU A 7 -10.62 1.85 6.57
C LEU A 7 -11.14 2.35 7.92
N GLY A 8 -11.67 3.58 8.00
CA GLY A 8 -12.13 4.16 9.27
C GLY A 8 -11.03 4.36 10.32
N ILE A 9 -9.77 4.54 9.89
CA ILE A 9 -8.61 4.62 10.81
C ILE A 9 -8.09 6.06 10.96
N THR A 10 -7.07 6.25 11.78
CA THR A 10 -6.38 7.55 11.97
C THR A 10 -5.04 7.58 11.22
N ARG A 11 -4.45 8.76 11.02
CA ARG A 11 -3.18 8.91 10.27
C ARG A 11 -2.04 8.12 10.90
N LYS A 12 -1.98 8.07 12.23
CA LYS A 12 -0.99 7.28 12.98
C LYS A 12 -1.00 5.79 12.62
N HIS A 13 -2.14 5.27 12.20
CA HIS A 13 -2.32 3.87 11.80
C HIS A 13 -2.17 3.68 10.29
N ALA A 14 -2.57 4.67 9.50
CA ALA A 14 -2.54 4.57 8.04
C ALA A 14 -1.11 4.45 7.48
N VAL A 15 -0.15 5.24 8.00
CA VAL A 15 1.22 5.27 7.47
C VAL A 15 1.95 3.94 7.70
N PRO A 16 2.04 3.39 8.93
CA PRO A 16 2.72 2.12 9.16
C PRO A 16 2.08 0.95 8.39
N LEU A 17 0.75 0.98 8.21
CA LEU A 17 0.04 -0.07 7.48
C LEU A 17 0.35 -0.02 5.99
N LEU A 18 0.38 1.16 5.38
CA LEU A 18 0.80 1.34 3.98
C LEU A 18 2.25 0.89 3.77
N GLU A 19 3.16 1.21 4.69
CA GLU A 19 4.55 0.73 4.62
C GLU A 19 4.65 -0.81 4.70
N ALA A 20 3.81 -1.43 5.54
CA ALA A 20 3.75 -2.89 5.63
C ALA A 20 3.20 -3.53 4.34
N LEU A 21 2.22 -2.89 3.68
CA LEU A 21 1.72 -3.34 2.38
C LEU A 21 2.76 -3.16 1.27
N ASP A 22 3.51 -2.06 1.30
CA ASP A 22 4.62 -1.78 0.38
C ASP A 22 5.72 -2.84 0.51
N ARG A 23 6.15 -3.17 1.74
CA ARG A 23 7.13 -4.25 2.01
C ARG A 23 6.69 -5.63 1.51
N ARG A 24 5.39 -5.87 1.49
CA ARG A 24 4.81 -7.13 0.99
C ARG A 24 4.56 -7.10 -0.52
N ALA A 25 4.95 -6.04 -1.24
CA ALA A 25 4.66 -5.87 -2.66
C ALA A 25 3.15 -5.93 -3.01
N ILE A 26 2.29 -5.58 -2.04
CA ILE A 26 0.85 -5.45 -2.25
C ILE A 26 0.53 -4.08 -2.84
N THR A 27 1.21 -3.04 -2.36
CA THR A 27 1.17 -1.70 -2.93
C THR A 27 2.58 -1.27 -3.35
N LYS A 28 2.66 -0.26 -4.23
CA LYS A 28 3.91 0.41 -4.58
C LYS A 28 3.68 1.92 -4.61
N ARG A 29 4.65 2.67 -4.07
CA ARG A 29 4.64 4.13 -4.13
C ARG A 29 5.11 4.61 -5.51
N SER A 30 4.32 5.48 -6.13
CA SER A 30 4.64 6.16 -7.38
C SER A 30 4.42 7.66 -7.18
N GLY A 31 5.48 8.37 -6.79
CA GLY A 31 5.41 9.78 -6.36
C GLY A 31 4.52 9.97 -5.13
N ASP A 32 3.46 10.77 -5.31
CA ASP A 32 2.47 11.08 -4.26
C ASP A 32 1.31 10.07 -4.19
N LEU A 33 1.25 9.15 -5.14
CA LEU A 33 0.23 8.10 -5.20
C LEU A 33 0.78 6.76 -4.75
N ARG A 34 -0.15 5.87 -4.40
CA ARG A 34 0.10 4.44 -4.25
C ARG A 34 -0.78 3.67 -5.22
N ILE A 35 -0.16 2.74 -5.93
CA ILE A 35 -0.81 1.86 -6.90
C ILE A 35 -0.68 0.40 -6.44
N GLY A 36 -1.42 -0.51 -7.09
CA GLY A 36 -1.30 -1.94 -6.86
C GLY A 36 0.11 -2.44 -7.19
N GLY A 37 0.69 -3.21 -6.27
CA GLY A 37 2.00 -3.85 -6.42
C GLY A 37 1.90 -5.21 -7.12
N ALA A 38 3.06 -5.84 -7.33
CA ALA A 38 3.21 -7.12 -8.02
C ALA A 38 2.19 -8.19 -7.56
N ARG A 39 1.95 -8.30 -6.25
CA ARG A 39 1.03 -9.31 -5.70
C ARG A 39 -0.44 -9.05 -5.99
N LEU A 40 -0.85 -7.82 -6.24
CA LEU A 40 -2.21 -7.50 -6.67
C LEU A 40 -2.38 -7.61 -8.19
N ASN A 41 -1.30 -7.36 -8.93
CA ASN A 41 -1.32 -7.40 -10.39
C ASN A 41 -1.03 -8.80 -10.96
N GLY A 42 -0.81 -9.81 -10.11
CA GLY A 42 -0.49 -11.19 -10.52
C GLY A 42 0.95 -11.38 -11.01
N GLU A 43 1.84 -10.43 -10.73
CA GLU A 43 3.24 -10.51 -11.14
C GLU A 43 4.02 -11.41 -10.16
N PRO A 44 4.93 -12.26 -10.65
CA PRO A 44 5.74 -13.11 -9.79
C PRO A 44 6.52 -12.28 -8.77
N PRO A 45 6.72 -12.80 -7.54
CA PRO A 45 7.46 -12.07 -6.52
C PRO A 45 8.88 -11.75 -6.99
N PRO A 46 9.42 -10.56 -6.68
CA PRO A 46 10.81 -10.27 -6.97
C PRO A 46 11.72 -11.25 -6.22
N THR A 47 12.61 -11.93 -6.95
CA THR A 47 13.68 -12.80 -6.43
C THR A 47 14.71 -12.02 -5.61
#